data_AF-A0A1V3XX35-F1
#
_entry.id   AF-A0A1V3XX35-F1
#
_cell.length_a   1.000
_cell.length_b   1.000
_cell.length_c   1.000
_cell.angle_alpha   90.00
_cell.angle_beta   90.00
_cell.angle_gamma   90.00
#
_symmetry.space_group_name_H-M   'P 1'
#
loop_
_entity.id
_entity.type
_entity.pdbx_description
1 polymer ?
#
loop_
_entity_poly.entity_id
_entity_poly.type
_entity_poly.pdbx_seq_one_letter_code
_entity_poly.pdbx_strand_id
1 'polypeptide(L)'
;MGTSGRLLDASALRDWAHIVVSDLITHIDEINRLNVFPVADADTGANMLFTMRAALAEADAVGAASVARVAAALSSGAHNGARGNSGVIVSQILRGIADVTAEAAADGALPAIDAVLLAAALWRGVELVIASMGGAEVPGPSSRCCGPPRPPSSSAPAPARPWPKP
;
A
#
# COMPACT_ATOMS: atom_id res chain seq x y z
N MET A 1 -10.63 -27.50 6.63
CA MET A 1 -10.06 -26.90 5.40
C MET A 1 -8.69 -26.38 5.77
N GLY A 2 -7.63 -27.08 5.38
CA GLY A 2 -6.28 -26.67 5.70
C GLY A 2 -5.99 -25.33 5.03
N THR A 3 -5.50 -24.36 5.79
CA THR A 3 -4.76 -23.22 5.25
C THR A 3 -3.56 -23.82 4.53
N SER A 4 -3.69 -24.01 3.22
CA SER A 4 -2.55 -24.38 2.38
C SER A 4 -1.51 -23.29 2.62
N GLY A 5 -0.37 -23.64 3.22
CA GLY A 5 0.76 -22.76 3.48
C GLY A 5 1.43 -22.38 2.16
N ARG A 6 0.66 -21.74 1.27
CA ARG A 6 1.13 -21.29 -0.03
C ARG A 6 2.02 -20.10 0.24
N LEU A 7 3.31 -20.35 0.15
CA LEU A 7 4.32 -19.32 0.24
C LEU A 7 4.12 -18.32 -0.90
N LEU A 8 4.28 -17.02 -0.61
CA LEU A 8 4.19 -15.98 -1.62
C LEU A 8 5.56 -15.88 -2.33
N ASP A 9 5.79 -16.80 -3.26
CA ASP A 9 6.99 -16.83 -4.10
C ASP A 9 6.90 -15.87 -5.29
N ALA A 10 7.94 -15.86 -6.13
CA ALA A 10 8.02 -14.98 -7.29
C ALA A 10 6.91 -15.22 -8.33
N SER A 11 6.42 -16.45 -8.50
CA SER A 11 5.31 -16.75 -9.40
C SER A 11 3.99 -16.31 -8.80
N ALA A 12 3.73 -16.64 -7.54
CA ALA A 12 2.52 -16.24 -6.84
C ALA A 12 2.37 -14.71 -6.77
N LEU A 13 3.47 -13.97 -6.62
CA LEU A 13 3.44 -12.50 -6.63
C LEU A 13 3.09 -11.93 -8.02
N ARG A 14 3.57 -12.55 -9.11
CA ARG A 14 3.17 -12.17 -10.47
C ARG A 14 1.72 -12.51 -10.76
N ASP A 15 1.30 -13.73 -10.42
CA ASP A 15 -0.08 -14.18 -10.60
C ASP A 15 -1.05 -13.26 -9.84
N TRP A 16 -0.69 -12.87 -8.62
CA TRP A 16 -1.45 -11.88 -7.86
C TRP A 16 -1.56 -10.54 -8.59
N ALA A 17 -0.46 -10.02 -9.15
CA ALA A 17 -0.49 -8.77 -9.91
C ALA A 17 -1.37 -8.87 -11.18
N HIS A 18 -1.34 -10.00 -11.89
CA HIS A 18 -2.26 -10.29 -13.00
C HIS A 18 -3.73 -10.29 -12.56
N ILE A 19 -4.04 -10.96 -11.44
CA ILE A 19 -5.39 -11.00 -10.87
C ILE A 19 -5.86 -9.58 -10.49
N VAL A 20 -5.01 -8.80 -9.82
CA VAL A 20 -5.34 -7.41 -9.45
C VAL A 20 -5.68 -6.57 -10.67
N VAL A 21 -4.90 -6.67 -11.75
CA VAL A 21 -5.21 -5.93 -13.00
C VAL A 21 -6.54 -6.38 -13.59
N SER A 22 -6.81 -7.68 -13.65
CA SER A 22 -8.09 -8.23 -14.14
C SER A 22 -9.28 -7.76 -13.31
N ASP A 23 -9.15 -7.78 -11.98
CA ASP A 23 -10.21 -7.38 -11.06
C ASP A 23 -10.45 -5.87 -11.11
N LEU A 24 -9.39 -5.06 -11.22
CA LEU A 24 -9.52 -3.61 -11.41
C LEU A 24 -10.22 -3.27 -12.73
N ILE A 25 -9.97 -4.01 -13.82
CA ILE A 25 -10.72 -3.83 -15.08
C ILE A 25 -12.20 -4.12 -14.86
N THR A 26 -12.51 -5.19 -14.13
CA THR A 26 -13.89 -5.64 -13.89
C THR A 26 -14.68 -4.66 -13.00
N HIS A 27 -14.03 -4.08 -12.00
CA HIS A 27 -14.69 -3.28 -10.96
C HIS A 27 -14.38 -1.77 -11.04
N ILE A 28 -13.76 -1.30 -12.13
CA ILE A 28 -13.31 0.10 -12.27
C ILE A 28 -14.44 1.11 -11.99
N ASP A 29 -15.62 0.89 -12.55
CA ASP A 29 -16.77 1.79 -12.39
C ASP A 29 -17.34 1.76 -10.97
N GLU A 30 -17.31 0.60 -10.32
CA GLU A 30 -17.72 0.49 -8.92
C GLU A 30 -16.77 1.26 -8.01
N ILE A 31 -15.45 1.06 -8.18
CA ILE A 31 -14.42 1.73 -7.39
C ILE A 31 -14.47 3.24 -7.61
N ASN A 32 -14.65 3.70 -8.86
CA ASN A 32 -14.80 5.11 -9.19
C ASN A 32 -15.99 5.75 -8.44
N ARG A 33 -17.08 5.00 -8.24
CA ARG A 33 -18.28 5.46 -7.51
C ARG A 33 -18.12 5.48 -5.99
N LEU A 34 -17.18 4.71 -5.42
CA LEU A 34 -16.94 4.70 -3.96
C LEU A 34 -16.29 5.99 -3.45
N ASN A 35 -15.68 6.81 -4.31
CA ASN A 35 -15.03 8.03 -3.88
C ASN A 35 -16.05 9.08 -3.41
N VAL A 36 -16.07 9.39 -2.11
CA VAL A 36 -17.16 10.16 -1.45
C VAL A 36 -16.80 11.55 -0.88
N PHE A 37 -15.58 12.11 -1.04
CA PHE A 37 -15.30 13.47 -0.52
C PHE A 37 -14.22 14.30 -1.27
N PRO A 38 -14.38 15.65 -1.40
CA PRO A 38 -15.59 16.47 -1.37
C PRO A 38 -16.21 16.70 -2.77
N VAL A 39 -15.47 16.38 -3.83
CA VAL A 39 -15.93 16.24 -5.22
C VAL A 39 -15.39 14.91 -5.70
N ALA A 40 -16.26 14.01 -6.16
CA ALA A 40 -15.81 12.71 -6.67
C ALA A 40 -15.11 12.94 -8.01
N ASP A 41 -13.77 12.92 -8.01
CA ASP A 41 -12.97 12.98 -9.24
C ASP A 41 -13.24 11.76 -10.16
N ALA A 42 -14.01 10.76 -9.68
CA ALA A 42 -14.53 9.61 -10.41
C ALA A 42 -13.46 8.82 -11.18
N ASP A 43 -12.22 8.90 -10.73
CA ASP A 43 -11.04 8.37 -11.40
C ASP A 43 -10.22 7.40 -10.52
N THR A 44 -10.66 7.12 -9.29
CA THR A 44 -9.94 6.26 -8.31
C THR A 44 -9.57 4.89 -8.89
N GLY A 45 -10.53 4.17 -9.45
CA GLY A 45 -10.32 2.88 -10.08
C GLY A 45 -9.45 2.98 -11.34
N ALA A 46 -9.63 4.03 -12.15
CA ALA A 46 -8.81 4.28 -13.33
C ALA A 46 -7.33 4.51 -12.94
N ASN A 47 -7.09 5.35 -11.93
CA ASN A 47 -5.78 5.65 -11.39
C ASN A 47 -5.07 4.40 -10.84
N MET A 48 -5.78 3.54 -10.10
CA MET A 48 -5.24 2.27 -9.63
C MET A 48 -4.93 1.31 -10.79
N LEU A 49 -5.83 1.22 -11.78
CA LEU A 49 -5.63 0.34 -12.94
C LEU A 49 -4.41 0.76 -13.78
N PHE A 50 -4.25 2.06 -14.07
CA PHE A 50 -3.08 2.54 -14.82
C PHE A 50 -1.78 2.25 -14.08
N THR A 51 -1.76 2.50 -12.77
CA THR A 51 -0.60 2.21 -11.91
C THR A 51 -0.25 0.72 -11.91
N MET A 52 -1.24 -0.16 -11.69
CA MET A 52 -1.01 -1.60 -11.64
C MET A 52 -0.64 -2.20 -12.99
N ARG A 53 -1.13 -1.66 -14.10
CA ARG A 53 -0.69 -2.06 -15.45
C ARG A 53 0.79 -1.74 -15.68
N ALA A 54 1.24 -0.56 -15.26
CA ALA A 54 2.65 -0.19 -15.36
C ALA A 54 3.54 -1.08 -14.46
N ALA A 55 3.09 -1.36 -13.23
CA ALA A 55 3.75 -2.29 -12.33
C ALA A 55 3.90 -3.69 -12.95
N LEU A 56 2.81 -4.23 -13.49
CA LEU A 56 2.77 -5.56 -14.09
C LEU A 56 3.67 -5.66 -15.33
N ALA A 57 3.70 -4.63 -16.18
CA ALA A 57 4.56 -4.60 -17.37
C ALA A 57 6.05 -4.75 -17.01
N GLU A 58 6.52 -4.06 -15.97
CA GLU A 58 7.90 -4.21 -15.48
C GLU A 58 8.13 -5.59 -14.86
N ALA A 59 7.17 -6.13 -14.12
CA ALA A 59 7.27 -7.44 -13.48
C ALA A 59 7.28 -8.61 -14.47
N ASP A 60 6.59 -8.48 -15.59
CA ASP A 60 6.60 -9.46 -16.68
C ASP A 60 7.89 -9.36 -17.52
N ALA A 61 8.52 -8.18 -17.57
CA ALA A 61 9.80 -7.98 -18.26
C ALA A 61 10.98 -8.63 -17.52
N VAL A 62 10.91 -8.75 -16.19
CA VAL A 62 11.86 -9.55 -15.42
C VAL A 62 11.45 -11.02 -15.49
N GLY A 63 12.13 -11.80 -16.35
CA GLY A 63 11.91 -13.25 -16.56
C GLY A 63 12.06 -14.13 -15.31
N ALA A 64 12.63 -15.33 -15.40
CA ALA A 64 12.83 -16.15 -14.20
C ALA A 64 13.72 -15.40 -13.16
N ALA A 65 13.12 -15.02 -12.03
CA ALA A 65 13.73 -14.10 -11.06
C ALA A 65 13.24 -14.39 -9.63
N SER A 66 14.01 -13.95 -8.63
CA SER A 66 13.63 -14.07 -7.22
C SER A 66 12.45 -13.19 -6.87
N VAL A 67 11.76 -13.51 -5.76
CA VAL A 67 10.60 -12.74 -5.29
C VAL A 67 10.97 -11.28 -5.01
N ALA A 68 12.17 -11.01 -4.47
CA ALA A 68 12.67 -9.65 -4.26
C ALA A 68 12.84 -8.88 -5.58
N ARG A 69 13.31 -9.54 -6.65
CA ARG A 69 13.46 -8.88 -7.96
C ARG A 69 12.11 -8.56 -8.61
N VAL A 70 11.12 -9.45 -8.43
CA VAL A 70 9.73 -9.21 -8.89
C VAL A 70 9.11 -8.05 -8.11
N ALA A 71 9.24 -8.05 -6.79
CA ALA A 71 8.75 -6.96 -5.94
C ALA A 71 9.39 -5.61 -6.33
N ALA A 72 10.70 -5.59 -6.59
CA ALA A 72 11.40 -4.40 -7.07
C ALA A 72 10.88 -3.92 -8.44
N ALA A 73 10.61 -4.84 -9.38
CA ALA A 73 10.05 -4.48 -10.68
C ALA A 73 8.63 -3.93 -10.57
N LEU A 74 7.76 -4.56 -9.77
CA LEU A 74 6.42 -4.06 -9.47
C LEU A 74 6.47 -2.65 -8.87
N SER A 75 7.34 -2.44 -7.88
CA SER A 75 7.54 -1.13 -7.24
C SER A 75 8.00 -0.07 -8.25
N SER A 76 9.00 -0.38 -9.09
CA SER A 76 9.51 0.53 -10.12
C SER A 76 8.43 0.91 -11.13
N GLY A 77 7.72 -0.07 -11.68
CA GLY A 77 6.66 0.17 -12.65
C GLY A 77 5.50 0.96 -12.05
N ALA A 78 5.10 0.65 -10.82
CA ALA A 78 4.08 1.41 -10.11
C ALA A 78 4.50 2.85 -9.83
N HIS A 79 5.75 3.08 -9.41
CA HIS A 79 6.27 4.42 -9.15
C HIS A 79 6.28 5.28 -10.42
N ASN A 80 6.80 4.74 -11.53
CA ASN A 80 6.88 5.44 -12.81
C ASN A 80 5.50 5.65 -13.46
N GLY A 81 4.56 4.74 -13.21
CA GLY A 81 3.21 4.77 -13.77
C GLY A 81 2.12 5.34 -12.86
N ALA A 82 2.49 5.83 -11.67
CA ALA A 82 1.53 6.31 -10.67
C ALA A 82 0.68 7.46 -11.21
N ARG A 83 -0.65 7.37 -11.02
CA ARG A 83 -1.59 8.44 -11.38
C ARG A 83 -2.48 8.81 -10.20
N GLY A 84 -2.59 10.11 -9.96
CA GLY A 84 -3.39 10.66 -8.85
C GLY A 84 -2.96 10.13 -7.47
N ASN A 85 -3.72 10.47 -6.44
CA ASN A 85 -3.41 10.07 -5.07
C ASN A 85 -3.51 8.54 -4.88
N SER A 86 -4.52 7.90 -5.46
CA SER A 86 -4.71 6.45 -5.36
C SER A 86 -3.57 5.66 -5.99
N GLY A 87 -3.03 6.12 -7.13
CA GLY A 87 -1.84 5.52 -7.74
C GLY A 87 -0.59 5.72 -6.90
N VAL A 88 -0.39 6.91 -6.33
CA VAL A 88 0.73 7.16 -5.39
C VAL A 88 0.65 6.22 -4.19
N ILE A 89 -0.52 6.06 -3.56
CA ILE A 89 -0.70 5.15 -2.42
C ILE A 89 -0.34 3.71 -2.79
N VAL A 90 -0.86 3.20 -3.91
CA VAL A 90 -0.53 1.85 -4.40
C VAL A 90 0.97 1.71 -4.66
N SER A 91 1.61 2.71 -5.27
CA SER A 91 3.06 2.68 -5.52
C SER A 91 3.89 2.59 -4.23
N GLN A 92 3.48 3.28 -3.17
CA GLN A 92 4.17 3.21 -1.87
C GLN A 92 3.97 1.87 -1.16
N ILE A 93 2.79 1.24 -1.29
CA ILE A 93 2.56 -0.11 -0.76
C ILE A 93 3.47 -1.12 -1.46
N LEU A 94 3.54 -1.09 -2.80
CA LEU A 94 4.43 -1.96 -3.58
C LEU A 94 5.91 -1.69 -3.25
N ARG A 95 6.26 -0.43 -3.01
CA ARG A 95 7.60 -0.06 -2.53
C ARG A 95 7.91 -0.64 -1.15
N GLY A 96 6.95 -0.67 -0.23
CA GLY A 96 7.13 -1.32 1.07
C GLY A 96 7.45 -2.81 0.95
N ILE A 97 6.80 -3.52 0.01
CA ILE A 97 7.12 -4.91 -0.31
C ILE A 97 8.53 -5.04 -0.89
N ALA A 98 8.91 -4.15 -1.82
CA ALA A 98 10.25 -4.16 -2.41
C ALA A 98 11.36 -3.89 -1.38
N ASP A 99 11.20 -2.89 -0.52
CA ASP A 99 12.16 -2.54 0.53
C ASP A 99 12.39 -3.75 1.47
N VAL A 100 11.32 -4.31 2.03
CA VAL A 100 11.43 -5.43 3.00
C VAL A 100 11.96 -6.71 2.36
N THR A 101 11.57 -7.02 1.13
CA THR A 101 12.10 -8.20 0.43
C THR A 101 13.56 -8.03 0.01
N ALA A 102 14.00 -6.82 -0.32
CA ALA A 102 15.40 -6.52 -0.60
C ALA A 102 16.27 -6.67 0.66
N GLU A 103 15.80 -6.16 1.81
CA GLU A 103 16.47 -6.34 3.10
C GLU A 103 16.56 -7.82 3.49
N ALA A 104 15.46 -8.56 3.40
CA ALA A 104 15.44 -9.99 3.73
C ALA A 104 16.30 -10.85 2.78
N ALA A 105 16.52 -10.40 1.55
CA ALA A 105 17.40 -11.06 0.58
C ALA A 105 18.87 -10.60 0.67
N ALA A 106 19.22 -9.65 1.54
CA ALA A 106 20.59 -9.16 1.67
C ALA A 106 21.56 -10.24 2.15
N ASP A 107 21.09 -11.13 3.03
CA ASP A 107 21.88 -12.19 3.65
C ASP A 107 21.79 -13.54 2.90
N GLY A 108 21.08 -13.59 1.76
CA GLY A 108 20.98 -14.80 0.95
C GLY A 108 19.74 -14.88 0.07
N ALA A 109 19.50 -16.08 -0.47
CA ALA A 109 18.32 -16.30 -1.30
C ALA A 109 17.04 -16.22 -0.48
N LEU A 110 16.10 -15.35 -0.89
CA LEU A 110 14.75 -15.30 -0.36
C LEU A 110 13.82 -16.11 -1.28
N PRO A 111 13.42 -17.35 -0.91
CA PRO A 111 12.60 -18.19 -1.78
C PRO A 111 11.16 -17.68 -1.88
N ALA A 112 10.64 -17.09 -0.81
CA ALA A 112 9.28 -16.57 -0.74
C ALA A 112 9.09 -15.59 0.41
N ILE A 113 8.00 -14.83 0.35
CA ILE A 113 7.50 -13.97 1.42
C ILE A 113 6.59 -14.81 2.33
N ASP A 114 6.94 -14.89 3.60
CA ASP A 114 6.08 -15.48 4.63
C ASP A 114 5.16 -14.44 5.28
N ALA A 115 4.34 -14.86 6.26
CA ALA A 115 3.41 -13.95 6.92
C ALA A 115 4.10 -12.82 7.70
N VAL A 116 5.29 -13.05 8.24
CA VAL A 116 6.04 -12.05 9.03
C VAL A 116 6.60 -10.98 8.09
N LEU A 117 7.21 -11.40 6.99
CA LEU A 117 7.71 -10.50 5.96
C LEU A 117 6.59 -9.73 5.28
N LEU A 118 5.45 -10.37 5.00
CA LEU A 118 4.28 -9.68 4.44
C LEU A 118 3.75 -8.61 5.41
N ALA A 119 3.66 -8.92 6.70
CA ALA A 119 3.23 -7.94 7.70
C ALA A 119 4.21 -6.75 7.77
N ALA A 120 5.52 -7.02 7.81
CA ALA A 120 6.54 -5.98 7.79
C ALA A 120 6.46 -5.11 6.52
N ALA A 121 6.28 -5.73 5.36
CA ALA A 121 6.13 -5.04 4.08
C ALA A 121 4.90 -4.11 4.05
N LEU A 122 3.76 -4.55 4.58
CA LEU A 122 2.55 -3.74 4.63
C LEU A 122 2.71 -2.55 5.59
N TRP A 123 3.31 -2.77 6.77
CA TRP A 123 3.64 -1.67 7.69
C TRP A 123 4.59 -0.66 7.07
N ARG A 124 5.63 -1.13 6.40
CA ARG A 124 6.55 -0.28 5.64
C ARG A 124 5.82 0.53 4.57
N GLY A 125 4.88 -0.09 3.87
CA GLY A 125 4.00 0.60 2.92
C GLY A 125 3.18 1.72 3.55
N VAL A 126 2.61 1.49 4.73
CA VAL A 126 1.84 2.51 5.48
C VAL A 126 2.72 3.71 5.83
N GLU A 127 3.93 3.48 6.36
CA GLU A 127 4.89 4.55 6.66
C GLU A 127 5.21 5.41 5.43
N LEU A 128 5.49 4.76 4.30
CA LEU A 128 5.79 5.41 3.04
C LEU A 128 4.60 6.21 2.51
N VAL A 129 3.37 5.68 2.63
CA VAL A 129 2.14 6.39 2.27
C VAL A 129 1.99 7.66 3.11
N ILE A 130 2.09 7.56 4.42
CA ILE A 130 1.95 8.71 5.34
C ILE A 130 2.97 9.81 4.99
N ALA A 131 4.24 9.42 4.79
CA ALA A 131 5.30 10.34 4.40
C ALA A 131 5.03 11.00 3.04
N SER A 132 4.56 10.23 2.05
CA SER A 132 4.30 10.73 0.69
C SER A 132 3.16 11.75 0.61
N MET A 133 2.19 11.67 1.53
CA MET A 133 1.01 12.54 1.57
C MET A 133 1.23 13.82 2.41
N GLY A 134 2.44 14.01 2.97
CA GLY A 134 2.77 15.18 3.79
C GLY A 134 2.07 15.23 5.15
N GLY A 135 1.50 14.11 5.61
CA GLY A 135 0.81 13.99 6.89
C GLY A 135 1.70 13.46 8.00
N ALA A 136 1.48 13.92 9.24
CA ALA A 136 1.90 13.19 10.43
C ALA A 136 0.86 12.07 10.71
N GLU A 137 1.32 10.90 11.15
CA GLU A 137 0.42 9.84 11.60
C GLU A 137 -0.51 10.38 12.70
N VAL A 138 -1.82 10.26 12.51
CA VAL A 138 -2.79 10.56 13.57
C VAL A 138 -2.99 9.26 14.36
N PRO A 139 -2.57 9.19 15.63
CA PRO A 139 -2.65 7.95 16.39
C PRO A 139 -4.11 7.48 16.48
N GLY A 140 -4.38 6.29 15.94
CA GLY A 140 -5.69 5.65 16.07
C GLY A 140 -6.04 5.37 17.55
N PRO A 141 -7.34 5.21 17.88
CA PRO A 141 -7.78 4.98 19.25
C PRO A 141 -7.23 3.67 19.88
N SER A 142 -6.64 2.77 19.09
CA SER A 142 -6.04 1.52 19.54
C SER A 142 -4.69 1.67 20.26
N SER A 143 -4.00 2.80 20.10
CA SER A 143 -2.75 3.09 20.82
C SER A 143 -2.95 3.40 22.32
N ARG A 144 -4.21 3.47 22.79
CA ARG A 144 -4.59 3.77 24.19
C ARG A 144 -5.12 2.58 24.99
N CYS A 145 -5.12 1.36 24.45
CA CYS A 145 -5.68 0.21 25.19
C CYS A 145 -4.73 -0.39 26.24
N CYS A 146 -3.41 -0.15 26.16
CA CYS A 146 -2.42 -0.86 27.00
C CYS A 146 -1.63 0.04 27.99
N GLY A 147 -2.04 1.30 28.19
CA GLY A 147 -1.38 2.20 29.14
C GLY A 147 -2.18 2.38 30.44
N PRO A 148 -1.52 2.63 31.60
CA PRO A 148 -2.23 2.95 32.83
C PRO A 148 -3.06 4.24 32.65
N PRO A 149 -4.22 4.35 33.33
CA PRO A 149 -5.12 5.50 33.17
C PRO A 149 -4.40 6.81 33.49
N ARG A 150 -4.55 7.81 32.61
CA ARG A 150 -4.03 9.17 32.85
C ARG A 150 -4.78 9.83 34.02
N PRO A 151 -4.11 10.57 34.91
CA PRO A 151 -4.80 11.41 35.87
C PRO A 151 -5.58 12.51 35.13
N PRO A 152 -6.71 12.99 35.70
CA PRO A 152 -7.53 14.02 35.06
C PRO A 152 -6.72 15.32 34.89
N SER A 153 -6.67 15.84 33.66
CA SER A 153 -6.03 17.12 33.36
C SER A 153 -6.93 18.28 33.81
N SER A 154 -6.41 19.18 34.66
CA SER A 154 -7.13 20.33 35.21
C SER A 154 -7.18 21.56 34.29
N SER A 155 -6.94 21.40 32.99
CA SER A 155 -6.97 22.50 32.01
C SER A 155 -8.17 22.38 31.09
N ALA A 156 -9.07 23.37 31.15
CA ALA A 156 -10.14 23.52 30.17
C ALA A 156 -9.55 23.78 28.78
N PRO A 157 -10.08 23.15 27.71
CA PRO A 157 -9.62 23.42 26.35
C PRO A 157 -9.97 24.86 25.94
N ALA A 158 -9.03 25.54 25.30
CA ALA A 158 -9.23 26.88 24.75
C ALA A 158 -10.32 26.85 23.64
N PRO A 159 -11.14 27.91 23.51
CA PRO A 159 -12.20 27.95 22.52
C PRO A 159 -11.63 27.94 21.09
N ALA A 160 -12.24 27.13 20.22
CA ALA A 160 -11.87 27.02 18.82
C ALA A 160 -12.06 28.36 18.09
N ARG A 161 -11.08 28.75 17.27
CA ARG A 161 -11.17 29.94 16.42
C ARG A 161 -12.13 29.66 15.25
N PRO A 162 -13.01 30.62 14.89
CA PRO A 162 -13.91 30.44 13.76
C PRO A 162 -13.15 30.48 12.43
N TRP A 163 -13.57 29.61 11.51
CA TRP A 163 -13.07 29.52 10.14
C TRP A 163 -13.37 30.81 9.34
N PRO A 164 -12.46 31.27 8.46
CA PRO A 164 -12.76 32.39 7.57
C PRO A 164 -13.78 31.95 6.52
N LYS A 165 -14.79 32.81 6.30
CA LYS A 165 -15.80 32.64 5.24
C LYS A 165 -15.27 33.16 3.90
N PRO A 166 -15.76 32.63 2.76
CA PRO A 166 -15.26 32.94 1.41
C PRO A 166 -15.37 34.41 1.04
#